data_AF-A0A0N1HDZ7-F1
#
_entry.id   AF-A0A0N1HDZ7-F1
#
_cell.length_a   1.000
_cell.length_b   1.000
_cell.length_c   1.000
_cell.angle_alpha   90.00
_cell.angle_beta   90.00
_cell.angle_gamma   90.00
#
_symmetry.space_group_name_H-M   'P 1'
#
loop_
_entity.id
_entity.type
_entity.pdbx_description
1 polymer ?
#
loop_
_entity_poly.entity_id
_entity_poly.type
_entity_poly.pdbx_seq_one_letter_code
_entity_poly.pdbx_strand_id
1 'polypeptide(L)'
;MVDTPKDGGTKSTRTQSTDSRRPLRRHRPREETRALLLAAATNLAIERTRPEAAKLHNPLADIRISDVLIEVNRRNPDEKKLTTGAFYQIWQDQAAFQRELMSHVMDEIATPGAGQIQALAFELVADGEPPEEIFRQISEADFRWTSASPELFLALGLGALAPIDMVRDAQAAANERYVSATDHLLTILLRYARRRLKSDRTMEDLIWAIEALSVGYLLRSRTHPDIPKRTDDKGWSVLASAYLGLVNAFSEPIPDDADDPEKPS
;
A
#
# COMPACT_ATOMS: atom_id res chain seq x y z
N MET A 1 53.83 74.57 38.64
CA MET A 1 52.97 74.88 39.80
C MET A 1 51.78 73.94 39.70
N VAL A 2 51.70 72.97 40.64
CA VAL A 2 50.61 72.00 40.89
C VAL A 2 50.31 71.03 39.73
N ASP A 3 50.76 69.78 39.70
CA ASP A 3 50.65 68.64 40.62
C ASP A 3 49.34 67.83 40.49
N THR A 4 49.55 66.54 40.23
CA THR A 4 48.72 65.32 40.33
C THR A 4 47.69 64.86 39.27
N PRO A 5 47.63 63.51 39.03
CA PRO A 5 46.93 62.80 37.95
C PRO A 5 45.73 61.96 38.44
N LYS A 6 44.98 61.33 37.53
CA LYS A 6 44.12 60.13 37.74
C LYS A 6 43.78 59.54 36.36
N ASP A 7 44.31 58.41 35.91
CA ASP A 7 44.20 57.01 36.39
C ASP A 7 42.97 56.26 35.82
N GLY A 8 43.26 55.05 35.29
CA GLY A 8 42.36 53.90 35.12
C GLY A 8 41.19 53.98 34.13
N GLY A 9 41.20 53.14 33.08
CA GLY A 9 40.01 53.01 32.21
C GLY A 9 40.06 51.98 31.08
N THR A 10 40.54 50.78 31.37
CA THR A 10 40.20 49.46 30.79
C THR A 10 39.53 49.39 29.41
N LYS A 11 40.22 48.71 28.48
CA LYS A 11 39.67 48.12 27.23
C LYS A 11 38.36 47.38 27.51
N SER A 12 37.25 47.92 27.00
CA SER A 12 35.98 47.19 26.95
C SER A 12 35.98 46.32 25.70
N THR A 13 36.32 45.06 25.89
CA THR A 13 36.18 43.96 24.93
C THR A 13 34.72 43.86 24.53
N ARG A 14 34.43 44.16 23.27
CA ARG A 14 33.11 44.02 22.66
C ARG A 14 32.81 42.53 22.54
N THR A 15 32.24 41.96 23.59
CA THR A 15 31.68 40.60 23.58
C THR A 15 30.58 40.58 22.52
N GLN A 16 30.88 39.99 21.37
CA GLN A 16 29.87 39.58 20.40
C GLN A 16 28.94 38.62 21.12
N SER A 17 27.77 39.12 21.50
CA SER A 17 26.61 38.28 21.79
C SER A 17 26.35 37.48 20.53
N THR A 18 26.75 36.21 20.56
CA THR A 18 26.30 35.21 19.60
C THR A 18 24.79 35.23 19.63
N ASP A 19 24.22 35.83 18.59
CA ASP A 19 22.80 35.83 18.28
C ASP A 19 22.39 34.36 18.14
N SER A 20 21.88 33.81 19.25
CA SER A 20 21.18 32.54 19.31
C SER A 20 19.95 32.69 18.43
N ARG A 21 20.12 32.50 17.11
CA ARG A 21 19.04 32.39 16.15
C ARG A 21 18.14 31.25 16.61
N ARG A 22 17.12 31.63 17.38
CA ARG A 22 16.00 30.78 17.76
C ARG A 22 15.49 30.21 16.43
N PRO A 23 15.50 28.88 16.22
CA PRO A 23 15.03 28.32 14.97
C PRO A 23 13.61 28.83 14.75
N LEU A 24 13.36 29.51 13.63
CA LEU A 24 12.01 29.92 13.24
C LEU A 24 11.15 28.66 13.25
N ARG A 25 10.29 28.54 14.26
CA ARG A 25 9.36 27.42 14.41
C ARG A 25 8.40 27.48 13.23
N ARG A 26 8.68 26.66 12.22
CA ARG A 26 7.89 26.55 11.00
C ARG A 26 6.47 26.10 11.38
N HIS A 27 5.47 26.84 10.94
CA HIS A 27 4.08 26.40 11.08
C HIS A 27 3.89 25.21 10.15
N ARG A 28 3.55 24.04 10.71
CA ARG A 28 3.24 22.86 9.90
C ARG A 28 1.98 23.14 9.07
N PRO A 29 1.99 22.95 7.74
CA PRO A 29 0.80 23.04 6.91
C PRO A 29 -0.29 22.05 7.35
N ARG A 30 -1.55 22.39 7.08
CA ARG A 30 -2.70 21.53 7.41
C ARG A 30 -2.58 20.14 6.79
N GLU A 31 -2.21 20.07 5.52
CA GLU A 31 -2.04 18.80 4.79
C GLU A 31 -0.89 17.95 5.35
N GLU A 32 0.22 18.56 5.75
CA GLU A 32 1.32 17.84 6.40
C GLU A 32 0.87 17.26 7.75
N THR A 33 0.08 18.02 8.53
CA THR A 33 -0.50 17.53 9.79
C THR A 33 -1.49 16.38 9.56
N ARG A 34 -2.33 16.50 8.52
CA ARG A 34 -3.29 15.47 8.11
C ARG A 34 -2.58 14.17 7.76
N ALA A 35 -1.58 14.23 6.88
CA ALA A 35 -0.79 13.07 6.47
C ALA A 35 -0.09 12.38 7.64
N LEU A 36 0.51 13.16 8.56
CA LEU A 36 1.16 12.61 9.76
C LEU A 36 0.19 11.89 10.70
N LEU A 37 -1.00 12.46 10.91
CA LEU A 37 -2.02 11.86 11.77
C LEU A 37 -2.59 10.57 11.15
N LEU A 38 -2.84 10.56 9.84
CA LEU A 38 -3.27 9.36 9.12
C LEU A 38 -2.21 8.25 9.19
N ALA A 39 -0.94 8.56 8.88
CA ALA A 39 0.14 7.58 8.91
C ALA A 39 0.35 7.00 10.33
N ALA A 40 0.27 7.82 11.38
CA ALA A 40 0.36 7.33 12.75
C ALA A 40 -0.83 6.44 13.15
N ALA A 41 -2.03 6.79 12.68
CA ALA A 41 -3.23 6.00 12.92
C ALA A 41 -3.20 4.64 12.20
N THR A 42 -2.73 4.61 10.96
CA THR A 42 -2.48 3.35 10.22
C THR A 42 -1.50 2.45 10.97
N ASN A 43 -0.38 3.01 11.42
CA ASN A 43 0.61 2.27 12.21
C ASN A 43 0.02 1.71 13.51
N LEU A 44 -0.76 2.51 14.25
CA LEU A 44 -1.44 2.05 15.47
C LEU A 44 -2.45 0.93 15.16
N ALA A 45 -3.18 1.03 14.06
CA ALA A 45 -4.11 -0.01 13.63
C ALA A 45 -3.38 -1.32 13.29
N ILE A 46 -2.26 -1.24 12.58
CA ILE A 46 -1.40 -2.39 12.27
C ILE A 46 -0.84 -3.03 13.55
N GLU A 47 -0.35 -2.22 14.49
CA GLU A 47 0.18 -2.73 15.77
C GLU A 47 -0.90 -3.47 16.58
N ARG A 48 -2.13 -2.97 16.57
CA ARG A 48 -3.27 -3.53 17.31
C ARG A 48 -3.94 -4.73 16.64
N THR A 49 -3.68 -4.98 15.36
CA THR A 49 -4.17 -6.17 14.64
C THR A 49 -3.16 -7.33 14.65
N ARG A 50 -1.99 -7.16 15.29
CA ARG A 50 -1.01 -8.24 15.43
C ARG A 50 -1.61 -9.39 16.27
N PRO A 51 -1.25 -10.66 15.98
CA PRO A 51 -1.81 -11.83 16.66
C PRO A 51 -1.70 -11.82 18.19
N GLU A 52 -0.77 -11.04 18.75
CA GLU A 52 -0.54 -10.88 20.18
C GLU A 52 -1.51 -9.89 20.86
N ALA A 53 -2.34 -9.17 20.09
CA ALA A 53 -3.32 -8.22 20.59
C ALA A 53 -4.61 -8.94 21.05
N ALA A 54 -4.85 -8.91 22.37
CA ALA A 54 -5.80 -9.78 23.06
C ALA A 54 -7.32 -9.50 22.86
N LYS A 55 -7.78 -8.74 21.85
CA LYS A 55 -9.20 -8.35 21.74
C LYS A 55 -9.79 -8.45 20.33
N LEU A 56 -10.87 -9.23 20.18
CA LEU A 56 -11.75 -9.27 19.01
C LEU A 56 -12.64 -8.01 18.97
N HIS A 57 -12.31 -7.05 18.11
CA HIS A 57 -13.16 -5.88 17.81
C HIS A 57 -12.70 -5.23 16.50
N ASN A 58 -13.55 -4.38 15.91
CA ASN A 58 -13.24 -3.61 14.70
C ASN A 58 -11.98 -2.76 14.93
N PRO A 59 -10.86 -3.04 14.24
CA PRO A 59 -9.57 -2.45 14.58
C PRO A 59 -9.51 -0.93 14.39
N LEU A 60 -10.41 -0.33 13.59
CA LEU A 60 -10.52 1.13 13.46
C LEU A 60 -11.44 1.76 14.52
N ALA A 61 -12.38 1.01 15.09
CA ALA A 61 -13.26 1.51 16.14
C ALA A 61 -12.48 1.87 17.42
N ASP A 62 -11.33 1.22 17.62
CA ASP A 62 -10.48 1.42 18.79
C ASP A 62 -9.44 2.51 18.61
N ILE A 63 -9.23 2.99 17.39
CA ILE A 63 -8.29 4.09 17.12
C ILE A 63 -8.90 5.40 17.59
N ARG A 64 -8.55 5.81 18.82
CA ARG A 64 -8.97 7.09 19.38
C ARG A 64 -7.99 8.20 18.97
N ILE A 65 -8.52 9.39 18.76
CA ILE A 65 -7.75 10.61 18.47
C ILE A 65 -6.64 10.84 19.51
N SER A 66 -6.95 10.58 20.79
CA SER A 66 -5.98 10.69 21.89
C SER A 66 -4.73 9.84 21.64
N ASP A 67 -4.92 8.60 21.20
CA ASP A 67 -3.84 7.64 21.03
C ASP A 67 -2.97 8.02 19.83
N VAL A 68 -3.59 8.47 18.75
CA VAL A 68 -2.90 8.98 17.56
C VAL A 68 -2.04 10.20 17.90
N LEU A 69 -2.60 11.16 18.66
CA LEU A 69 -1.86 12.35 19.08
C LEU A 69 -0.70 12.02 20.03
N ILE A 70 -0.90 11.08 20.97
CA ILE A 70 0.18 10.59 21.84
C ILE A 70 1.30 10.00 20.99
N GLU A 71 0.95 9.16 20.02
CA GLU A 71 1.94 8.46 19.21
C GLU A 71 2.72 9.41 18.29
N VAL A 72 2.06 10.35 17.61
CA VAL A 72 2.75 11.35 16.78
C VAL A 72 3.69 12.21 17.61
N ASN A 73 3.23 12.68 18.78
CA ASN A 73 4.03 13.53 19.66
C ASN A 73 5.21 12.76 20.29
N ARG A 74 5.06 11.46 20.53
CA ARG A 74 6.13 10.59 21.01
C ARG A 74 7.20 10.38 19.95
N ARG A 75 6.82 10.17 18.68
CA ARG A 75 7.75 10.00 17.56
C ARG A 75 8.46 11.29 17.14
N ASN A 76 7.88 12.45 17.44
CA ASN A 76 8.41 13.76 17.06
C ASN A 76 8.60 14.69 18.28
N PRO A 77 9.52 14.35 19.22
CA PRO A 77 9.65 15.08 20.49
C PRO A 77 10.16 16.52 20.32
N ASP A 78 10.93 16.78 19.26
CA ASP A 78 11.56 18.08 19.00
C ASP A 78 10.63 19.07 18.25
N GLU A 79 9.45 18.61 17.84
CA GLU A 79 8.49 19.40 17.08
C GLU A 79 7.40 20.02 17.97
N LYS A 80 6.62 20.94 17.38
CA LYS A 80 5.44 21.49 18.07
C LYS A 80 4.42 20.37 18.26
N LYS A 81 4.12 20.06 19.53
CA LYS A 81 3.11 19.07 19.89
C LYS A 81 1.77 19.34 19.19
N LEU A 82 1.25 18.32 18.53
CA LEU A 82 -0.11 18.31 18.01
C LEU A 82 -1.10 18.21 19.16
N THR A 83 -2.19 18.97 19.06
CA THR A 83 -3.25 19.04 20.06
C THR A 83 -4.58 18.59 19.45
N THR A 84 -5.55 18.30 20.31
CA THR A 84 -6.91 17.98 19.87
C THR A 84 -7.54 19.12 19.06
N GLY A 85 -7.19 20.37 19.34
CA GLY A 85 -7.64 21.52 18.54
C GLY A 85 -7.11 21.49 17.11
N ALA A 86 -5.86 21.07 16.89
CA ALA A 86 -5.30 20.90 15.54
C ALA A 86 -5.99 19.76 14.77
N PHE A 87 -6.39 18.70 15.47
CA PHE A 87 -7.18 17.61 14.90
C PHE A 87 -8.56 18.11 14.42
N TYR A 88 -9.29 18.84 15.26
CA TYR A 88 -10.64 19.32 14.91
C TYR A 88 -10.67 20.40 13.82
N GLN A 89 -9.52 21.03 13.53
CA GLN A 89 -9.37 21.88 12.35
C GLN A 89 -9.35 21.08 11.04
N ILE A 90 -9.04 19.79 11.09
CA ILE A 90 -8.97 18.90 9.93
C ILE A 90 -10.30 18.12 9.80
N TRP A 91 -10.72 17.45 10.87
CA TRP A 91 -11.92 16.62 10.90
C TRP A 91 -12.92 17.13 11.94
N GLN A 92 -14.20 17.18 11.57
CA GLN A 92 -15.25 17.67 12.47
C GLN A 92 -15.48 16.73 13.67
N ASP A 93 -15.31 15.43 13.46
CA ASP A 93 -15.52 14.40 14.48
C ASP A 93 -14.67 13.14 14.21
N GLN A 94 -14.77 12.18 15.14
CA GLN A 94 -14.10 10.88 15.06
C GLN A 94 -14.54 10.06 13.84
N ALA A 95 -15.81 10.17 13.42
CA ALA A 95 -16.36 9.39 12.32
C ALA A 95 -15.83 9.87 10.97
N ALA A 96 -15.69 11.19 10.78
CA ALA A 96 -15.06 11.80 9.62
C ALA A 96 -13.61 11.36 9.47
N PHE A 97 -12.87 11.32 10.58
CA PHE A 97 -11.50 10.80 10.60
C PHE A 97 -11.44 9.31 10.29
N GLN A 98 -12.32 8.48 10.85
CA GLN A 98 -12.34 7.04 10.56
C GLN A 98 -12.66 6.74 9.09
N ARG A 99 -13.57 7.48 8.46
CA ARG A 99 -13.86 7.37 7.02
C ARG A 99 -12.63 7.70 6.19
N GLU A 100 -11.96 8.79 6.52
CA GLU A 100 -10.77 9.18 5.79
C GLU A 100 -9.58 8.24 6.01
N LEU A 101 -9.41 7.73 7.24
CA LEU A 101 -8.41 6.72 7.56
C LEU A 101 -8.64 5.44 6.77
N MET A 102 -9.90 5.01 6.63
CA MET A 102 -10.25 3.89 5.77
C MET A 102 -9.85 4.14 4.31
N SER A 103 -10.25 5.27 3.73
CA SER A 103 -9.86 5.65 2.36
C SER A 103 -8.34 5.69 2.20
N HIS A 104 -7.62 6.26 3.17
CA HIS A 104 -6.16 6.32 3.16
C HIS A 104 -5.52 4.93 3.15
N VAL A 105 -5.97 4.02 4.03
CA VAL A 105 -5.49 2.63 4.06
C VAL A 105 -5.78 1.92 2.74
N MET A 106 -7.00 2.06 2.20
CA MET A 106 -7.38 1.44 0.92
C MET A 106 -6.60 2.04 -0.26
N ASP A 107 -6.27 3.32 -0.21
CA ASP A 107 -5.51 4.00 -1.26
C ASP A 107 -4.04 3.57 -1.28
N GLU A 108 -3.42 3.40 -0.11
CA GLU A 108 -2.03 2.95 0.04
C GLU A 108 -1.82 1.52 -0.47
N ILE A 109 -2.83 0.66 -0.30
CA ILE A 109 -2.79 -0.75 -0.71
C ILE A 109 -3.45 -1.00 -2.08
N ALA A 110 -3.87 0.03 -2.81
CA ALA A 110 -4.59 -0.14 -4.06
C ALA A 110 -3.77 -0.89 -5.14
N THR A 111 -2.45 -0.72 -5.15
CA THR A 111 -1.55 -1.33 -6.14
C THR A 111 -0.18 -1.69 -5.53
N PRO A 112 -0.13 -2.54 -4.47
CA PRO A 112 1.11 -2.82 -3.77
C PRO A 112 2.07 -3.54 -4.72
N GLY A 113 3.27 -3.00 -4.93
CA GLY A 113 4.25 -3.65 -5.78
C GLY A 113 3.93 -3.68 -7.27
N ALA A 114 2.87 -3.02 -7.75
CA ALA A 114 2.44 -3.09 -9.15
C ALA A 114 3.53 -2.66 -10.14
N GLY A 115 4.30 -1.62 -9.81
CA GLY A 115 5.43 -1.19 -10.62
C GLY A 115 6.55 -2.23 -10.71
N GLN A 116 6.83 -2.94 -9.61
CA GLN A 116 7.83 -4.00 -9.55
C GLN A 116 7.37 -5.25 -10.31
N ILE A 117 6.10 -5.63 -10.18
CA ILE A 117 5.47 -6.71 -10.94
C ILE A 117 5.52 -6.42 -12.43
N GLN A 118 5.15 -5.20 -12.83
CA GLN A 118 5.17 -4.78 -14.23
C GLN A 118 6.60 -4.78 -14.79
N ALA A 119 7.57 -4.27 -14.03
CA ALA A 119 8.97 -4.28 -14.44
C ALA A 119 9.48 -5.72 -14.64
N LEU A 120 9.21 -6.61 -13.68
CA LEU A 120 9.57 -8.03 -13.78
C LEU A 120 8.93 -8.69 -15.01
N ALA A 121 7.64 -8.45 -15.25
CA ALA A 121 6.94 -9.01 -16.40
C ALA A 121 7.56 -8.56 -17.73
N PHE A 122 7.94 -7.29 -17.84
CA PHE A 122 8.57 -6.76 -19.05
C PHE A 122 10.00 -7.27 -19.26
N GLU A 123 10.75 -7.48 -18.18
CA GLU A 123 12.07 -8.12 -18.23
C GLU A 123 11.96 -9.55 -18.77
N LEU A 124 11.06 -10.37 -18.20
CA LEU A 124 10.85 -11.75 -18.63
C LEU A 124 10.35 -11.85 -20.09
N VAL A 125 9.48 -10.93 -20.51
CA VAL A 125 9.04 -10.85 -21.92
C VAL A 125 10.22 -10.49 -22.84
N ALA A 126 11.08 -9.56 -22.43
CA ALA A 126 12.24 -9.15 -23.22
C ALA A 126 13.27 -10.29 -23.35
N ASP A 127 13.41 -11.11 -22.32
CA ASP A 127 14.27 -12.29 -22.29
C ASP A 127 13.71 -13.48 -23.09
N GLY A 128 12.47 -13.38 -23.57
CA GLY A 128 11.82 -14.43 -24.37
C GLY A 128 11.38 -15.63 -23.54
N GLU A 129 11.11 -15.43 -22.25
CA GLU A 129 10.67 -16.51 -21.36
C GLU A 129 9.34 -17.12 -21.83
N PRO A 130 9.11 -18.43 -21.63
CA PRO A 130 7.84 -19.06 -21.96
C PRO A 130 6.68 -18.41 -21.18
N PRO A 131 5.51 -18.17 -21.80
CA PRO A 131 4.39 -17.49 -21.13
C PRO A 131 3.97 -18.10 -19.80
N GLU A 132 3.94 -19.44 -19.70
CA GLU A 132 3.62 -20.15 -18.47
C GLU A 132 4.60 -19.80 -17.34
N GLU A 133 5.87 -19.70 -17.67
CA GLU A 133 6.94 -19.35 -16.73
C GLU A 133 6.85 -17.89 -16.29
N ILE A 134 6.46 -16.98 -17.19
CA ILE A 134 6.17 -15.59 -16.83
C ILE A 134 5.02 -15.53 -15.81
N PHE A 135 3.89 -16.20 -16.08
CA PHE A 135 2.75 -16.22 -15.16
C PHE A 135 3.11 -16.84 -13.79
N ARG A 136 3.96 -17.86 -13.77
CA ARG A 136 4.48 -18.44 -12.54
C ARG A 136 5.30 -17.42 -11.75
N GLN A 137 6.29 -16.79 -12.39
CA GLN A 137 7.19 -15.86 -11.70
C GLN A 137 6.48 -14.61 -11.19
N ILE A 138 5.58 -14.01 -11.97
CA ILE A 138 4.84 -12.81 -11.54
C ILE A 138 3.90 -13.14 -10.37
N SER A 139 3.22 -14.28 -10.38
CA SER A 139 2.28 -14.65 -9.30
C SER A 139 3.00 -14.96 -7.99
N GLU A 140 4.16 -15.63 -8.06
CA GLU A 140 4.99 -15.85 -6.88
C GLU A 140 5.61 -14.55 -6.35
N ALA A 141 6.02 -13.65 -7.26
CA ALA A 141 6.55 -12.36 -6.87
C ALA A 141 5.47 -11.51 -6.19
N ASP A 142 4.26 -11.48 -6.75
CA ASP A 142 3.10 -10.78 -6.19
C ASP A 142 2.81 -11.28 -4.78
N PHE A 143 2.77 -12.60 -4.60
CA PHE A 143 2.58 -13.21 -3.30
C PHE A 143 3.67 -12.83 -2.29
N ARG A 144 4.95 -12.80 -2.70
CA ARG A 144 6.05 -12.38 -1.82
C ARG A 144 5.88 -10.93 -1.35
N TRP A 145 5.44 -10.02 -2.21
CA TRP A 145 5.21 -8.63 -1.84
C TRP A 145 3.98 -8.47 -0.95
N THR A 146 2.87 -9.09 -1.34
CA THR A 146 1.59 -8.96 -0.61
C THR A 146 1.63 -9.64 0.76
N SER A 147 2.27 -10.82 0.87
CA SER A 147 2.43 -11.53 2.15
C SER A 147 3.30 -10.81 3.18
N ALA A 148 4.16 -9.91 2.72
CA ALA A 148 5.01 -9.10 3.58
C ALA A 148 4.34 -7.78 4.03
N SER A 149 3.16 -7.41 3.51
CA SER A 149 2.50 -6.12 3.82
C SER A 149 1.47 -6.24 4.96
N PRO A 150 1.74 -5.65 6.15
CA PRO A 150 0.74 -5.56 7.22
C PRO A 150 -0.47 -4.70 6.84
N GLU A 151 -0.27 -3.68 6.00
CA GLU A 151 -1.30 -2.76 5.51
C GLU A 151 -2.36 -3.54 4.73
N LEU A 152 -1.95 -4.47 3.87
CA LEU A 152 -2.88 -5.31 3.11
C LEU A 152 -3.75 -6.16 4.02
N PHE A 153 -3.18 -6.76 5.08
CA PHE A 153 -3.98 -7.51 6.06
C PHE A 153 -4.96 -6.63 6.84
N LEU A 154 -4.56 -5.40 7.18
CA LEU A 154 -5.46 -4.42 7.79
C LEU A 154 -6.61 -4.10 6.84
N ALA A 155 -6.32 -3.80 5.57
CA ALA A 155 -7.31 -3.49 4.55
C ALA A 155 -8.29 -4.66 4.32
N LEU A 156 -7.80 -5.90 4.28
CA LEU A 156 -8.65 -7.10 4.18
C LEU A 156 -9.56 -7.28 5.39
N GLY A 157 -9.02 -7.12 6.60
CA GLY A 157 -9.82 -7.17 7.83
C GLY A 157 -10.90 -6.08 7.86
N LEU A 158 -10.58 -4.90 7.34
CA LEU A 158 -11.51 -3.78 7.23
C LEU A 158 -12.59 -4.01 6.18
N GLY A 159 -12.24 -4.47 4.99
CA GLY A 159 -13.19 -4.82 3.95
C GLY A 159 -14.17 -5.90 4.39
N ALA A 160 -13.72 -6.83 5.25
CA ALA A 160 -14.56 -7.92 5.77
C ALA A 160 -15.50 -7.51 6.93
N LEU A 161 -15.12 -6.53 7.76
CA LEU A 161 -15.79 -6.26 9.04
C LEU A 161 -16.41 -4.87 9.16
N ALA A 162 -16.03 -3.91 8.31
CA ALA A 162 -16.61 -2.57 8.33
C ALA A 162 -17.98 -2.53 7.61
N PRO A 163 -18.80 -1.49 7.83
CA PRO A 163 -20.07 -1.32 7.12
C PRO A 163 -19.86 -1.27 5.61
N ILE A 164 -20.71 -1.98 4.85
CA ILE A 164 -20.57 -2.16 3.39
C ILE A 164 -20.44 -0.82 2.66
N ASP A 165 -21.30 0.17 2.96
CA ASP A 165 -21.28 1.46 2.25
C ASP A 165 -19.96 2.22 2.50
N MET A 166 -19.42 2.14 3.71
CA MET A 166 -18.14 2.76 4.05
C MET A 166 -16.98 2.10 3.30
N VAL A 167 -17.01 0.78 3.14
CA VAL A 167 -16.00 0.03 2.37
C VAL A 167 -16.10 0.38 0.88
N ARG A 168 -17.31 0.39 0.32
CA ARG A 168 -17.54 0.71 -1.10
C ARG A 168 -17.06 2.12 -1.43
N ASP A 169 -17.40 3.11 -0.61
CA ASP A 169 -16.96 4.49 -0.80
C ASP A 169 -15.43 4.62 -0.67
N ALA A 170 -14.83 3.94 0.30
CA ALA A 170 -13.38 3.99 0.51
C ALA A 170 -12.58 3.28 -0.59
N GLN A 171 -13.13 2.24 -1.21
CA GLN A 171 -12.46 1.45 -2.23
C GLN A 171 -12.72 1.92 -3.65
N ALA A 172 -13.72 2.78 -3.91
CA ALA A 172 -14.13 3.14 -5.27
C ALA A 172 -12.95 3.57 -6.16
N ALA A 173 -12.19 4.59 -5.74
CA ALA A 173 -11.03 5.07 -6.48
C ALA A 173 -9.82 4.11 -6.45
N ALA A 174 -9.69 3.30 -5.40
CA ALA A 174 -8.63 2.29 -5.29
C ALA A 174 -8.86 1.14 -6.28
N ASN A 175 -10.10 0.65 -6.38
CA ASN A 175 -10.50 -0.44 -7.28
C ASN A 175 -10.37 -0.01 -8.74
N GLU A 176 -10.77 1.20 -9.11
CA GLU A 176 -10.58 1.72 -10.47
C GLU A 176 -9.11 1.72 -10.89
N ARG A 177 -8.21 2.17 -10.00
CA ARG A 177 -6.76 2.16 -10.24
C ARG A 177 -6.21 0.73 -10.32
N TYR A 178 -6.65 -0.15 -9.43
CA TYR A 178 -6.26 -1.56 -9.43
C TYR A 178 -6.63 -2.26 -10.74
N VAL A 179 -7.89 -2.12 -11.17
CA VAL A 179 -8.39 -2.70 -12.43
C VAL A 179 -7.62 -2.12 -13.62
N SER A 180 -7.44 -0.80 -13.68
CA SER A 180 -6.72 -0.16 -14.79
C SER A 180 -5.26 -0.61 -14.90
N ALA A 181 -4.54 -0.70 -13.78
CA ALA A 181 -3.15 -1.15 -13.77
C ALA A 181 -3.01 -2.63 -14.15
N THR A 182 -3.90 -3.47 -13.62
CA THR A 182 -3.86 -4.93 -13.84
C THR A 182 -4.32 -5.31 -15.25
N ASP A 183 -5.34 -4.63 -15.79
CA ASP A 183 -5.79 -4.81 -17.19
C ASP A 183 -4.64 -4.55 -18.16
N HIS A 184 -3.94 -3.41 -18.00
CA HIS A 184 -2.84 -3.07 -18.87
C HIS A 184 -1.78 -4.17 -18.93
N LEU A 185 -1.37 -4.70 -17.77
CA LEU A 185 -0.40 -5.78 -17.67
C LEU A 185 -0.92 -7.09 -18.28
N LEU A 186 -2.10 -7.54 -17.87
CA LEU A 186 -2.68 -8.80 -18.35
C LEU A 186 -2.95 -8.78 -19.86
N THR A 187 -3.39 -7.65 -20.41
CA THR A 187 -3.57 -7.48 -21.85
C THR A 187 -2.25 -7.70 -22.61
N ILE A 188 -1.13 -7.16 -22.12
CA ILE A 188 0.19 -7.36 -22.74
C ILE A 188 0.60 -8.83 -22.66
N LEU A 189 0.47 -9.44 -21.47
CA LEU A 189 0.88 -10.83 -21.25
C LEU A 189 0.03 -11.83 -22.06
N LEU A 190 -1.28 -11.62 -22.17
CA LEU A 190 -2.15 -12.46 -23.00
C LEU A 190 -1.75 -12.37 -24.48
N ARG A 191 -1.45 -11.17 -24.98
CA ARG A 191 -0.98 -11.01 -26.37
C ARG A 191 0.35 -11.71 -26.61
N TYR A 192 1.31 -11.55 -25.69
CA TYR A 192 2.59 -12.26 -25.75
C TYR A 192 2.39 -13.78 -25.75
N ALA A 193 1.47 -14.28 -24.92
CA ALA A 193 1.09 -15.69 -24.86
C ALA A 193 0.28 -16.18 -26.07
N ARG A 194 -0.01 -15.33 -27.07
CA ARG A 194 -0.89 -15.63 -28.22
C ARG A 194 -2.29 -16.08 -27.77
N ARG A 195 -2.85 -15.40 -26.76
CA ARG A 195 -4.17 -15.67 -26.19
C ARG A 195 -5.07 -14.44 -26.25
N ARG A 196 -6.38 -14.68 -26.28
CA ARG A 196 -7.43 -13.67 -26.12
C ARG A 196 -8.42 -14.13 -25.06
N LEU A 197 -9.13 -13.20 -24.42
CA LEU A 197 -10.24 -13.56 -23.54
C LEU A 197 -11.32 -14.31 -24.32
N LYS A 198 -11.99 -15.25 -23.66
CA LYS A 198 -13.19 -15.90 -24.20
C LYS A 198 -14.29 -14.87 -24.39
N SER A 199 -15.17 -15.10 -25.36
CA SER A 199 -16.22 -14.14 -25.73
C SER A 199 -17.26 -13.88 -24.62
N ASP A 200 -17.39 -14.79 -23.65
CA ASP A 200 -18.30 -14.68 -22.49
C ASP A 200 -17.61 -14.13 -21.23
N ARG A 201 -16.37 -13.62 -21.35
CA ARG A 201 -15.58 -13.08 -20.24
C ARG A 201 -15.08 -11.68 -20.53
N THR A 202 -14.98 -10.89 -19.47
CA THR A 202 -14.33 -9.59 -19.48
C THR A 202 -12.97 -9.65 -18.79
N MET A 203 -12.12 -8.64 -19.03
CA MET A 203 -10.86 -8.52 -18.30
C MET A 203 -11.11 -8.32 -16.80
N GLU A 204 -12.16 -7.58 -16.46
CA GLU A 204 -12.56 -7.34 -15.08
C GLU A 204 -12.90 -8.66 -14.35
N ASP A 205 -13.60 -9.59 -15.01
CA ASP A 205 -13.88 -10.92 -14.43
C ASP A 205 -12.59 -11.69 -14.12
N LEU A 206 -11.59 -11.63 -15.01
CA LEU A 206 -10.30 -12.28 -14.79
C LEU A 206 -9.52 -11.63 -13.65
N ILE A 207 -9.48 -10.29 -13.60
CA ILE A 207 -8.81 -9.53 -12.55
C ILE A 207 -9.38 -9.88 -11.18
N TRP A 208 -10.70 -9.82 -11.02
CA TRP A 208 -11.34 -10.15 -9.74
C TRP A 208 -11.20 -11.63 -9.36
N ALA A 209 -11.17 -12.55 -10.33
CA ALA A 209 -10.90 -13.95 -10.05
C ALA A 209 -9.46 -14.17 -9.54
N ILE A 210 -8.48 -13.50 -10.15
CA ILE A 210 -7.08 -13.53 -9.72
C ILE A 210 -6.91 -12.91 -8.33
N GLU A 211 -7.54 -11.76 -8.09
CA GLU A 211 -7.52 -11.05 -6.81
C GLU A 211 -8.11 -11.93 -5.70
N ALA A 212 -9.28 -12.51 -5.92
CA ALA A 212 -9.92 -13.42 -4.96
C ALA A 212 -9.06 -14.65 -4.65
N LEU A 213 -8.40 -15.24 -5.67
CA LEU A 213 -7.45 -16.34 -5.48
C LEU A 213 -6.27 -15.88 -4.60
N SER A 214 -5.68 -14.74 -4.93
CA SER A 214 -4.47 -14.20 -4.29
C SER A 214 -4.74 -13.83 -2.82
N VAL A 215 -5.85 -13.13 -2.55
CA VAL A 215 -6.33 -12.79 -1.20
C VAL A 215 -6.65 -14.04 -0.39
N GLY A 216 -7.36 -15.00 -0.99
CA GLY A 216 -7.68 -16.27 -0.32
C GLY A 216 -6.42 -17.03 0.07
N TYR A 217 -5.45 -17.11 -0.83
CA TYR A 217 -4.17 -17.77 -0.59
C TYR A 217 -3.33 -17.03 0.47
N LEU A 218 -3.30 -15.70 0.40
CA LEU A 218 -2.68 -14.82 1.38
C LEU A 218 -3.22 -15.06 2.79
N LEU A 219 -4.55 -15.10 2.98
CA LEU A 219 -5.15 -15.39 4.28
C LEU A 219 -4.82 -16.81 4.76
N ARG A 220 -4.82 -17.80 3.86
CA ARG A 220 -4.46 -19.18 4.21
C ARG A 220 -2.99 -19.32 4.59
N SER A 221 -2.09 -18.57 4.00
CA SER A 221 -0.67 -18.58 4.35
C SER A 221 -0.41 -18.23 5.83
N ARG A 222 -1.25 -17.37 6.44
CA ARG A 222 -1.12 -17.03 7.88
C ARG A 222 -1.52 -18.18 8.80
N THR A 223 -2.55 -18.92 8.41
CA THR A 223 -3.10 -20.02 9.23
C THR A 223 -2.41 -21.36 8.94
N HIS A 224 -1.80 -21.48 7.77
CA HIS A 224 -1.12 -22.67 7.27
C HIS A 224 0.19 -22.26 6.56
N PRO A 225 1.23 -21.86 7.31
CA PRO A 225 2.45 -21.27 6.75
C PRO A 225 3.29 -22.23 5.90
N ASP A 226 2.97 -23.52 5.92
CA ASP A 226 3.62 -24.51 5.08
C ASP A 226 2.99 -24.61 3.69
N ILE A 227 1.76 -24.12 3.47
CA ILE A 227 1.09 -24.17 2.17
C ILE A 227 1.89 -23.43 1.08
N PRO A 228 2.37 -22.18 1.29
CA PRO A 228 3.18 -21.48 0.29
C PRO A 228 4.52 -22.14 -0.04
N LYS A 229 5.02 -23.03 0.83
CA LYS A 229 6.30 -23.73 0.63
C LYS A 229 6.14 -25.01 -0.20
N ARG A 230 4.90 -25.47 -0.41
CA ARG A 230 4.63 -26.70 -1.17
C ARG A 230 4.75 -26.40 -2.65
N THR A 231 5.55 -27.20 -3.34
CA THR A 231 5.70 -27.16 -4.79
C THR A 231 5.41 -28.52 -5.39
N ASP A 232 5.03 -28.53 -6.67
CA ASP A 232 5.02 -29.76 -7.47
C ASP A 232 6.45 -30.15 -7.92
N ASP A 233 6.54 -31.21 -8.73
CA ASP A 233 7.81 -31.73 -9.27
C ASP A 233 8.54 -30.73 -10.20
N LYS A 234 7.84 -29.71 -10.70
CA LYS A 234 8.39 -28.63 -11.53
C LYS A 234 8.80 -27.41 -10.70
N GLY A 235 8.62 -27.47 -9.38
CA GLY A 235 8.90 -26.34 -8.48
C GLY A 235 7.78 -25.31 -8.44
N TRP A 236 6.60 -25.59 -8.99
CA TRP A 236 5.49 -24.64 -9.02
C TRP A 236 4.72 -24.66 -7.72
N SER A 237 4.51 -23.49 -7.13
CA SER A 237 3.60 -23.35 -5.99
C SER A 237 2.15 -23.62 -6.41
N VAL A 238 1.31 -24.02 -5.45
CA VAL A 238 -0.13 -24.19 -5.67
C VAL A 238 -0.78 -22.88 -6.18
N LEU A 239 -0.32 -21.73 -5.70
CA LEU A 239 -0.80 -20.43 -6.15
C LEU A 239 -0.47 -20.21 -7.64
N ALA A 240 0.78 -20.44 -8.05
CA ALA A 240 1.20 -20.25 -9.44
C ALA A 240 0.41 -21.16 -10.40
N SER A 241 0.23 -22.43 -10.03
CA SER A 241 -0.57 -23.37 -10.82
C SER A 241 -2.04 -22.95 -10.91
N ALA A 242 -2.63 -22.48 -9.82
CA ALA A 242 -4.01 -21.98 -9.81
C ALA A 242 -4.16 -20.67 -10.61
N TYR A 243 -3.19 -19.77 -10.52
CA TYR A 243 -3.15 -18.52 -11.28
C TYR A 243 -3.14 -18.81 -12.78
N LEU A 244 -2.22 -19.67 -13.24
CA LEU A 244 -2.18 -20.07 -14.64
C LEU A 244 -3.47 -20.79 -15.06
N GLY A 245 -4.04 -21.60 -14.16
CA GLY A 245 -5.34 -22.23 -14.36
C GLY A 245 -6.46 -21.22 -14.64
N LEU A 246 -6.53 -20.12 -13.88
CA LEU A 246 -7.48 -19.03 -14.12
C LEU A 246 -7.24 -18.34 -15.46
N VAL A 247 -5.99 -18.00 -15.77
CA VAL A 247 -5.64 -17.41 -17.08
C VAL A 247 -6.13 -18.33 -18.21
N ASN A 248 -5.86 -19.63 -18.13
CA ASN A 248 -6.29 -20.60 -19.13
C ASN A 248 -7.81 -20.82 -19.17
N ALA A 249 -8.50 -20.71 -18.04
CA ALA A 249 -9.95 -20.87 -17.98
C ALA A 249 -10.70 -19.68 -18.59
N PHE A 250 -10.15 -18.46 -18.48
CA PHE A 250 -10.77 -17.21 -18.94
C PHE A 250 -10.33 -16.77 -20.33
N SER A 251 -9.25 -17.35 -20.85
CA SER A 251 -8.71 -17.05 -22.18
C SER A 251 -8.63 -18.29 -23.07
N GLU A 252 -8.47 -18.08 -24.35
CA GLU A 252 -8.28 -19.11 -25.38
C GLU A 252 -7.12 -18.72 -26.30
N PRO A 253 -6.44 -19.69 -26.93
CA PRO A 253 -5.45 -19.40 -27.96
C PRO A 253 -6.07 -18.58 -29.09
N ILE A 254 -5.30 -17.65 -29.64
CA ILE A 254 -5.64 -17.01 -30.92
C ILE A 254 -5.32 -18.05 -32.00
N PRO A 255 -6.28 -18.41 -32.88
CA PRO A 255 -6.02 -19.33 -33.99
C PRO A 255 -4.84 -18.83 -34.81
N ASP A 256 -3.95 -19.75 -35.20
CA ASP A 256 -2.94 -19.39 -36.19
C ASP A 256 -3.63 -19.13 -37.54
N ASP A 257 -3.08 -18.17 -38.30
CA ASP A 257 -3.60 -17.75 -39.61
C ASP A 257 -3.77 -18.88 -40.65
N ALA A 258 -3.26 -20.07 -40.35
CA ALA A 258 -3.33 -21.30 -41.15
C ALA A 258 -4.56 -22.17 -40.87
N ASP A 259 -5.26 -21.95 -39.74
CA ASP A 259 -6.46 -22.71 -39.33
C ASP A 259 -7.75 -21.89 -39.46
N ASP A 260 -7.73 -20.81 -40.24
CA ASP A 260 -8.92 -20.03 -40.56
C ASP A 260 -9.75 -20.75 -41.64
N PRO A 261 -10.89 -21.39 -41.31
CA PRO A 261 -11.74 -22.07 -42.30
C PRO A 261 -12.44 -21.08 -43.25
N GLU A 262 -12.34 -19.76 -43.01
CA GLU A 262 -12.96 -18.71 -43.81
C GLU A 262 -12.00 -18.04 -44.82
N LYS A 263 -10.72 -18.45 -44.91
CA LYS A 263 -9.88 -18.02 -46.03
C LYS A 263 -10.20 -18.83 -47.30
N PRO A 264 -10.70 -18.21 -48.38
CA PRO A 264 -10.81 -18.88 -49.67
C PRO A 264 -9.41 -19.23 -50.17
N SER A 265 -9.25 -20.47 -50.64
CA SER A 265 -8.07 -20.95 -51.36
C SER A 265 -7.79 -20.15 -52.63
#